data_AF-A0A350UNR0-F1
#
_entry.id   AF-A0A350UNR0-F1
#
_cell.length_a   1.000
_cell.length_b   1.000
_cell.length_c   1.000
_cell.angle_alpha   90.00
_cell.angle_beta   90.00
_cell.angle_gamma   90.00
#
_symmetry.space_group_name_H-M   'P 1'
#
loop_
_entity.id
_entity.type
_entity.pdbx_description
1 polymer ?
#
loop_
_entity_poly.entity_id
_entity_poly.type
_entity_poly.pdbx_seq_one_letter_code
_entity_poly.pdbx_strand_id
1 'polypeptide(L)'
;AARLFASPEPSPALDAARNTETGRAFLRFARAPLWRAIPASHPEGATVVTATDLRFGDPEDGRFTAEILIDAAGRVLAQEFRY
;
A
#
# COMPACT_ATOMS: atom_id res chain seq x y z
N ALA A 1 24.95 6.93 -3.20
CA ALA A 1 24.71 5.96 -2.10
C ALA A 1 23.54 5.06 -2.50
N ALA A 2 23.56 3.77 -2.17
CA ALA A 2 22.42 2.89 -2.42
C ALA A 2 21.40 3.00 -1.27
N ARG A 3 20.10 3.02 -1.57
CA ARG A 3 19.00 3.09 -0.58
C ARG A 3 18.32 1.71 -0.53
N LEU A 4 18.11 1.18 0.68
CA LEU A 4 17.47 -0.12 0.88
C LEU A 4 16.03 0.10 1.34
N PHE A 5 15.09 -0.56 0.67
CA PHE A 5 13.68 -0.58 1.07
C PHE A 5 13.31 -1.98 1.53
N ALA A 6 12.98 -2.13 2.80
CA ALA A 6 12.54 -3.40 3.35
C ALA A 6 11.08 -3.66 2.97
N SER A 7 10.78 -4.92 2.63
CA SER A 7 9.39 -5.35 2.57
C SER A 7 8.77 -5.27 3.97
N PRO A 8 7.50 -4.89 4.08
CA PRO A 8 6.83 -4.84 5.37
C PRO A 8 6.64 -6.28 5.89
N GLU A 9 6.64 -6.43 7.21
CA GLU A 9 6.28 -7.70 7.84
C GLU A 9 4.87 -8.13 7.37
N PRO A 10 4.65 -9.42 7.11
CA PRO A 10 3.33 -9.93 6.76
C PRO A 10 2.28 -9.53 7.81
N SER A 11 1.12 -9.04 7.36
CA SER A 11 0.03 -8.66 8.23
C SER A 11 -1.33 -8.88 7.55
N PRO A 12 -2.42 -9.10 8.33
CA PRO A 12 -3.76 -9.24 7.77
C PRO A 12 -4.20 -8.05 6.92
N ALA A 13 -3.79 -6.82 7.30
CA ALA A 13 -4.07 -5.62 6.52
C ALA A 13 -3.37 -5.65 5.15
N LEU A 14 -2.12 -6.10 5.11
CA LEU A 14 -1.38 -6.21 3.86
C LEU A 14 -2.01 -7.25 2.90
N ASP A 15 -2.47 -8.38 3.44
CA ASP A 15 -3.15 -9.41 2.65
C ASP A 15 -4.53 -8.94 2.15
N ALA A 16 -5.29 -8.26 3.01
CA ALA A 16 -6.56 -7.65 2.62
C ALA A 16 -6.35 -6.59 1.51
N ALA A 17 -5.33 -5.74 1.63
CA ALA A 17 -4.99 -4.73 0.62
C ALA A 17 -4.64 -5.36 -0.74
N ARG A 18 -3.81 -6.40 -0.76
CA ARG A 18 -3.43 -7.12 -1.99
C ARG A 18 -4.63 -7.78 -2.67
N ASN A 19 -5.62 -8.20 -1.88
CA ASN A 19 -6.85 -8.82 -2.35
C ASN A 19 -7.97 -7.83 -2.70
N THR A 20 -7.70 -6.53 -2.71
CA THR A 20 -8.63 -5.53 -3.28
C THR A 20 -8.56 -5.49 -4.80
N GLU A 21 -9.53 -4.84 -5.44
CA GLU A 21 -9.49 -4.61 -6.89
C GLU A 21 -8.29 -3.72 -7.25
N THR A 22 -8.13 -2.59 -6.55
CA THR A 22 -7.00 -1.67 -6.72
C THR A 22 -5.66 -2.38 -6.49
N GLY A 23 -5.54 -3.17 -5.43
CA GLY A 23 -4.32 -3.93 -5.11
C GLY A 23 -3.98 -4.96 -6.19
N ARG A 24 -4.95 -5.75 -6.65
CA ARG A 24 -4.74 -6.69 -7.75
C ARG A 24 -4.40 -5.99 -9.06
N ALA A 25 -5.04 -4.87 -9.37
CA ALA A 25 -4.75 -4.09 -10.57
C ALA A 25 -3.33 -3.51 -10.52
N PHE A 26 -2.92 -2.97 -9.38
CA PHE A 26 -1.57 -2.49 -9.16
C PHE A 26 -0.53 -3.60 -9.34
N LEU A 27 -0.74 -4.78 -8.76
CA LEU A 27 0.18 -5.93 -8.89
C LEU A 27 0.32 -6.45 -10.33
N ARG A 28 -0.73 -6.34 -11.15
CA ARG A 28 -0.63 -6.68 -12.59
C ARG A 28 0.21 -5.67 -13.38
N PHE A 29 0.23 -4.40 -12.94
CA PHE A 29 0.96 -3.31 -13.57
C PHE A 29 2.42 -3.21 -13.09
N ALA A 30 2.64 -3.39 -11.78
CA ALA A 30 3.91 -3.13 -11.14
C ALA A 30 4.96 -4.21 -11.43
N ARG A 31 6.21 -3.78 -11.67
CA ARG A 31 7.37 -4.70 -11.80
C ARG A 31 8.28 -4.68 -10.59
N ALA A 32 8.27 -3.59 -9.82
CA ALA A 32 9.03 -3.47 -8.58
C ALA A 32 8.16 -2.89 -7.45
N PRO A 33 7.09 -3.60 -7.03
CA PRO A 33 6.17 -3.09 -6.02
C PRO A 33 6.82 -3.06 -4.64
N LEU A 34 6.85 -1.89 -4.01
CA LEU A 34 7.08 -1.73 -2.59
C LEU A 34 5.75 -1.50 -1.90
N TRP A 35 5.47 -2.30 -0.86
CA TRP A 35 4.31 -2.15 -0.01
C TRP A 35 4.70 -1.50 1.32
N ARG A 36 3.83 -0.69 1.89
CA ARG A 36 3.97 -0.16 3.25
C ARG A 36 2.61 -0.23 3.95
N ALA A 37 2.62 -0.55 5.23
CA ALA A 37 1.43 -0.54 6.07
C ALA A 37 1.73 0.35 7.28
N ILE A 38 0.96 1.42 7.46
CA ILE A 38 1.12 2.37 8.55
C ILE A 38 -0.20 2.56 9.27
N PRO A 39 -0.20 2.75 10.61
CA PRO A 39 -1.41 3.12 11.34
C PRO A 39 -2.03 4.39 10.74
N ALA A 40 -3.34 4.35 10.50
CA ALA A 40 -4.10 5.52 10.09
C ALA A 40 -4.39 6.39 11.32
N SER A 41 -4.48 7.71 11.11
CA SER A 41 -4.94 8.62 12.16
C SER A 41 -6.44 8.50 12.45
N HIS A 42 -7.23 8.04 11.47
CA HIS A 42 -8.66 7.79 11.60
C HIS A 42 -9.16 6.80 10.53
N PRO A 43 -10.14 5.93 10.83
CA PRO A 43 -10.70 5.65 12.16
C PRO A 43 -9.71 4.94 13.10
N GLU A 44 -10.02 4.87 14.39
CA GLU A 44 -9.15 4.24 15.38
C GLU A 44 -8.84 2.78 15.01
N GLY A 45 -7.56 2.41 15.12
CA GLY A 45 -7.08 1.07 14.78
C GLY A 45 -7.06 0.76 13.28
N ALA A 46 -7.39 1.72 12.41
CA ALA A 46 -7.27 1.53 10.98
C ALA A 46 -5.80 1.57 10.52
N THR A 47 -5.55 0.98 9.36
CA THR A 47 -4.24 0.91 8.70
C THR A 47 -4.38 1.43 7.28
N VAL A 48 -3.50 2.36 6.89
CA VAL A 48 -3.31 2.73 5.49
C VAL A 48 -2.23 1.84 4.91
N VAL A 49 -2.60 1.07 3.88
CA VAL A 49 -1.68 0.29 3.08
C VAL A 49 -1.43 1.01 1.76
N THR A 50 -0.16 1.32 1.48
CA THR A 50 0.26 1.93 0.22
C THR A 50 1.13 0.97 -0.59
N ALA A 51 0.97 1.00 -1.91
CA ALA A 51 1.85 0.32 -2.85
C ALA A 51 2.38 1.29 -3.90
N THR A 52 3.71 1.33 -4.06
CA THR A 52 4.43 2.19 -5.02
C THR A 52 5.35 1.33 -5.89
N ASP A 53 5.52 1.66 -7.17
CA ASP A 53 6.48 0.94 -8.03
C ASP A 53 7.79 1.73 -8.10
N LEU A 54 8.86 1.10 -7.62
CA LEU A 54 10.19 1.72 -7.47
C LEU A 54 10.84 2.11 -8.81
N ARG A 55 10.29 1.68 -9.95
CA ARG A 55 10.77 2.13 -11.26
C ARG A 55 10.48 3.61 -11.54
N PHE A 56 9.52 4.21 -10.85
CA PHE A 56 9.06 5.57 -11.13
C PHE A 56 9.63 6.65 -10.20
N GLY A 57 10.42 6.27 -9.18
CA GLY A 57 11.05 7.20 -8.25
C GLY A 57 11.13 6.66 -6.83
N ASP A 58 11.52 7.54 -5.90
CA ASP A 58 11.53 7.20 -4.48
C ASP A 58 10.08 7.06 -3.96
N PRO A 59 9.80 6.09 -3.07
CA PRO A 59 8.47 5.89 -2.50
C PRO A 59 7.89 7.12 -1.79
N GLU A 60 8.75 8.03 -1.33
CA GLU A 60 8.37 9.27 -0.65
C GLU A 60 7.78 10.30 -1.61
N ASP A 61 8.09 10.21 -2.91
CA ASP A 61 7.59 11.14 -3.93
C ASP A 61 6.14 10.86 -4.34
N GLY A 62 5.60 9.67 -4.02
CA GLY A 62 4.18 9.34 -4.18
C GLY A 62 3.61 9.35 -5.62
N ARG A 63 4.47 9.39 -6.66
CA ARG A 63 4.07 9.67 -8.06
C ARG A 63 3.01 8.75 -8.68
N PHE A 64 2.99 7.48 -8.34
CA PHE A 64 1.90 6.57 -8.68
C PHE A 64 1.76 5.52 -7.60
N THR A 65 0.65 5.58 -6.87
CA THR A 65 0.47 4.84 -5.63
C THR A 65 -0.93 4.22 -5.61
N ALA A 66 -1.04 2.95 -5.22
CA ALA A 66 -2.30 2.39 -4.76
C ALA A 66 -2.41 2.61 -3.26
N GLU A 67 -3.48 3.23 -2.79
CA GLU A 67 -3.75 3.44 -1.37
C GLU A 67 -5.03 2.72 -0.97
N ILE A 68 -4.97 1.95 0.11
CA ILE A 68 -6.08 1.17 0.64
C ILE A 68 -6.17 1.41 2.15
N LEU A 69 -7.32 1.91 2.61
CA LEU A 69 -7.62 2.09 4.04
C LEU A 69 -8.39 0.87 4.55
N ILE A 70 -7.91 0.29 5.64
CA ILE A 70 -8.47 -0.93 6.25
C ILE A 70 -8.78 -0.66 7.71
N ASP A 71 -9.99 -0.98 8.16
CA ASP A 71 -10.39 -0.80 9.56
C ASP A 71 -9.75 -1.85 10.50
N ALA A 72 -9.93 -1.66 11.81
CA ALA A 72 -9.41 -2.60 12.82
C ALA A 72 -9.99 -4.02 12.70
N ALA A 73 -11.11 -4.20 12.01
CA ALA A 73 -11.73 -5.50 11.75
C ALA A 73 -11.26 -6.13 10.42
N GLY A 74 -10.30 -5.50 9.73
CA GLY A 74 -9.77 -5.98 8.45
C GLY A 74 -10.65 -5.66 7.25
N ARG A 75 -11.67 -4.80 7.39
CA ARG A 75 -12.55 -4.39 6.29
C ARG A 75 -11.95 -3.23 5.52
N VAL A 76 -12.04 -3.29 4.20
CA VAL A 76 -11.60 -2.20 3.33
C VAL A 76 -12.62 -1.07 3.40
N LEU A 77 -12.20 0.09 3.87
CA LEU A 77 -13.04 1.29 3.95
C LEU A 77 -12.93 2.15 2.69
N ALA A 78 -11.73 2.21 2.09
CA ALA A 78 -11.48 2.96 0.86
C ALA A 78 -10.33 2.31 0.07
N GLN A 79 -10.35 2.48 -1.25
CA GLN A 79 -9.26 2.08 -2.13
C GLN A 79 -9.20 3.04 -3.33
N GLU A 80 -8.02 3.53 -3.68
CA GLU A 80 -7.83 4.45 -4.80
C GLU A 80 -6.42 4.40 -5.39
N PHE A 81 -6.26 4.95 -6.58
CA PHE A 81 -4.96 5.30 -7.15
C PHE A 81 -4.68 6.79 -6.94
N ARG A 82 -3.46 7.13 -6.51
CA ARG A 82 -2.95 8.50 -6.40
C ARG A 82 -1.85 8.72 -7.44
N TYR A 83 -1.80 9.90 -8.05
CA TYR A 83 -0.81 10.32 -9.05
C TYR A 83 -0.61 11.84 -9.05
#